data_AF-C4FQL5-F1
#
_entry.id   AF-C4FQL5-F1
#
_cell.length_a   1.000
_cell.length_b   1.000
_cell.length_c   1.000
_cell.angle_alpha   90.00
_cell.angle_beta   90.00
_cell.angle_gamma   90.00
#
_symmetry.space_group_name_H-M   'P 1'
#
loop_
_entity.id
_entity.type
_entity.pdbx_description
1 polymer ?
#
loop_
_entity_poly.entity_id
_entity_poly.type
_entity_poly.pdbx_seq_one_letter_code
_entity_poly.pdbx_strand_id
1 'polypeptide(L)'
;MALGDLSALYESNGDPGCVSSGAGDLGGISYGAYQLASNAGSVDAFIEWGIDYGAYYRDYANSLNQYDVNSDAFISQWKYLASVDPQGFLKMQHDYIKSEYYDKACRYLANNGLHADKHSEALQDVIWSRAVQYGPGNVVDLFNEALTYVPGYTEEWNLSWVDALRFDYDLIVGIYESNKSNEWISNSLSYDVRQGVYNRMDSEKQEALTMLTKEIN
;
A
#
# COMPACT_ATOMS: atom_id res chain seq x y z
N MET A 1 10.55 -11.91 -4.75
CA MET A 1 9.16 -11.62 -4.33
C MET A 1 8.60 -10.70 -5.40
N ALA A 2 7.29 -10.72 -5.65
CA ALA A 2 6.65 -9.72 -6.47
C ALA A 2 6.46 -8.44 -5.64
N LEU A 3 6.39 -7.29 -6.33
CA LEU A 3 6.13 -6.01 -5.68
C LEU A 3 4.84 -6.07 -4.86
N GLY A 4 4.90 -5.66 -3.59
CA GLY A 4 3.75 -5.65 -2.67
C GLY A 4 3.56 -6.95 -1.89
N ASP A 5 4.33 -8.00 -2.17
CA ASP A 5 4.31 -9.24 -1.39
C ASP A 5 4.72 -8.98 0.08
N LEU A 6 5.57 -7.97 0.34
CA LEU A 6 6.01 -7.61 1.69
C LEU A 6 4.82 -7.29 2.61
N SER A 7 3.85 -6.52 2.12
CA SER A 7 2.73 -6.03 2.93
C SER A 7 1.45 -6.87 2.83
N ALA A 8 1.38 -7.80 1.88
CA ALA A 8 0.16 -8.54 1.56
C ALA A 8 -0.46 -9.28 2.76
N LEU A 9 0.37 -9.82 3.67
CA LEU A 9 -0.07 -10.50 4.90
C LEU A 9 -0.89 -9.57 5.81
N TYR A 10 -0.57 -8.27 5.84
CA TYR A 10 -1.18 -7.29 6.74
C TYR A 10 -2.45 -6.64 6.17
N GLU A 11 -2.81 -6.95 4.92
CA GLU A 11 -3.99 -6.42 4.26
C GLU A 11 -5.14 -7.44 4.40
N SER A 12 -5.26 -8.40 3.50
CA SER A 12 -6.14 -9.57 3.71
C SER A 12 -5.49 -10.88 3.27
N ASN A 13 -4.16 -10.96 3.40
CA ASN A 13 -3.36 -12.12 2.98
C ASN A 13 -3.61 -12.49 1.51
N GLY A 14 -3.84 -11.49 0.66
CA GLY A 14 -4.09 -11.63 -0.77
C GLY A 14 -5.45 -12.21 -1.16
N ASP A 15 -6.44 -12.28 -0.26
CA ASP A 15 -7.80 -12.77 -0.60
C ASP A 15 -8.62 -11.73 -1.40
N PRO A 16 -8.83 -11.90 -2.72
CA PRO A 16 -9.58 -10.94 -3.53
C PRO A 16 -11.08 -10.92 -3.21
N GLY A 17 -11.60 -11.96 -2.54
CA GLY A 17 -13.02 -12.10 -2.17
C GLY A 17 -13.36 -11.63 -0.77
N CYS A 18 -12.36 -11.13 -0.01
CA CYS A 18 -12.58 -10.70 1.36
C CYS A 18 -13.60 -9.55 1.42
N VAL A 19 -14.58 -9.65 2.31
CA VAL A 19 -15.57 -8.60 2.57
C VAL A 19 -15.73 -8.47 4.08
N SER A 20 -15.40 -7.31 4.63
CA SER A 20 -15.55 -7.03 6.06
C SER A 20 -17.04 -6.89 6.44
N SER A 21 -17.36 -6.95 7.73
CA SER A 21 -18.74 -6.73 8.19
C SER A 21 -19.15 -5.25 8.21
N GLY A 22 -18.17 -4.33 8.19
CA GLY A 22 -18.36 -2.89 8.42
C GLY A 22 -18.94 -2.51 9.78
N ALA A 23 -19.13 -3.46 10.69
CA ALA A 23 -19.80 -3.23 11.97
C ALA A 23 -18.87 -2.48 12.94
N GLY A 24 -19.20 -1.21 13.23
CA GLY A 24 -18.42 -0.36 14.15
C GLY A 24 -17.17 0.28 13.52
N ASP A 25 -16.97 0.12 12.21
CA ASP A 25 -15.89 0.76 11.46
C ASP A 25 -16.40 2.04 10.77
N LEU A 26 -15.66 3.14 10.96
CA LEU A 26 -15.95 4.41 10.28
C LEU A 26 -15.81 4.27 8.75
N GLY A 27 -14.98 3.34 8.27
CA GLY A 27 -14.77 3.03 6.85
C GLY A 27 -15.92 2.27 6.18
N GLY A 28 -16.90 1.77 6.94
CA GLY A 28 -17.98 0.94 6.39
C GLY A 28 -17.48 -0.45 6.00
N ILE A 29 -18.11 -1.05 4.99
CA ILE A 29 -17.66 -2.35 4.46
C ILE A 29 -16.39 -2.14 3.63
N SER A 30 -15.42 -3.03 3.80
CA SER A 30 -14.16 -3.07 3.06
C SER A 30 -14.07 -4.32 2.20
N TYR A 31 -13.48 -4.17 1.01
CA TYR A 31 -13.51 -5.17 -0.05
C TYR A 31 -12.12 -5.56 -0.57
N GLY A 32 -11.94 -6.86 -0.82
CA GLY A 32 -10.81 -7.44 -1.55
C GLY A 32 -9.49 -7.51 -0.78
N ALA A 33 -8.44 -7.84 -1.53
CA ALA A 33 -7.09 -8.10 -1.09
C ALA A 33 -6.50 -6.93 -0.29
N TYR A 34 -6.91 -5.71 -0.65
CA TYR A 34 -6.42 -4.44 -0.12
C TYR A 34 -7.42 -3.72 0.79
N GLN A 35 -8.56 -4.36 1.11
CA GLN A 35 -9.59 -3.81 1.99
C GLN A 35 -10.06 -2.39 1.60
N LEU A 36 -10.45 -2.22 0.33
CA LEU A 36 -11.01 -0.96 -0.20
C LEU A 36 -12.32 -0.61 0.53
N ALA A 37 -12.30 0.48 1.29
CA ALA A 37 -13.39 0.93 2.15
C ALA A 37 -14.46 1.73 1.39
N SER A 38 -15.73 1.35 1.59
CA SER A 38 -16.89 1.98 0.95
C SER A 38 -17.15 3.42 1.41
N ASN A 39 -17.08 3.72 2.71
CA ASN A 39 -17.32 5.11 3.18
C ASN A 39 -16.20 6.08 2.78
N ALA A 40 -15.00 5.56 2.52
CA ALA A 40 -13.89 6.34 1.99
C ALA A 40 -13.98 6.55 0.46
N GLY A 41 -14.92 5.88 -0.21
CA GLY A 41 -15.09 5.91 -1.66
C GLY A 41 -14.00 5.18 -2.46
N SER A 42 -13.13 4.40 -1.80
CA SER A 42 -12.02 3.75 -2.51
C SER A 42 -12.47 2.53 -3.32
N VAL A 43 -13.60 1.91 -2.96
CA VAL A 43 -14.24 0.87 -3.79
C VAL A 43 -14.89 1.47 -5.05
N ASP A 44 -15.51 2.65 -4.94
CA ASP A 44 -16.06 3.38 -6.08
C ASP A 44 -14.95 3.78 -7.05
N ALA A 45 -13.87 4.37 -6.52
CA ALA A 45 -12.69 4.74 -7.31
C ALA A 45 -12.05 3.54 -8.02
N PHE A 46 -12.04 2.36 -7.40
CA PHE A 46 -11.58 1.12 -8.03
C PHE A 46 -12.44 0.69 -9.21
N ILE A 47 -13.76 0.79 -9.08
CA ILE A 47 -14.70 0.45 -10.15
C ILE A 47 -14.57 1.45 -11.30
N GLU A 48 -14.54 2.75 -11.00
CA GLU A 48 -14.35 3.82 -11.98
C GLU A 48 -13.03 3.64 -12.74
N TRP A 49 -11.93 3.41 -12.01
CA TRP A 49 -10.63 3.11 -12.62
C TRP A 49 -10.70 1.90 -13.55
N GLY A 50 -11.38 0.82 -13.14
CA GLY A 50 -11.53 -0.38 -13.96
C GLY A 50 -12.31 -0.15 -15.27
N ILE A 51 -13.29 0.75 -15.25
CA ILE A 51 -14.05 1.16 -16.44
C ILE A 51 -13.15 1.94 -17.41
N ASP A 52 -12.33 2.84 -16.85
CA ASP A 52 -11.47 3.76 -17.59
C ASP A 52 -10.16 3.13 -18.08
N TYR A 53 -9.64 2.11 -17.39
CA TYR A 53 -8.42 1.39 -17.76
C TYR A 53 -8.49 0.73 -19.15
N GLY A 54 -9.71 0.57 -19.69
CA GLY A 54 -9.97 0.08 -21.03
C GLY A 54 -10.51 -1.34 -21.04
N ALA A 55 -10.42 -2.02 -22.19
CA ALA A 55 -11.10 -3.30 -22.41
C ALA A 55 -10.66 -4.43 -21.46
N TYR A 56 -9.51 -4.31 -20.80
CA TYR A 56 -8.93 -5.41 -20.00
C TYR A 56 -9.70 -5.69 -18.70
N TYR A 57 -10.15 -4.66 -17.99
CA TYR A 57 -10.88 -4.80 -16.71
C TYR A 57 -12.33 -4.34 -16.74
N ARG A 58 -12.75 -3.75 -17.86
CA ARG A 58 -14.09 -3.18 -18.03
C ARG A 58 -15.22 -4.17 -17.74
N ASP A 59 -15.06 -5.45 -18.05
CA ASP A 59 -16.11 -6.44 -17.80
C ASP A 59 -16.30 -6.72 -16.31
N TYR A 60 -15.21 -6.87 -15.53
CA TYR A 60 -15.30 -6.97 -14.07
C TYR A 60 -15.96 -5.73 -13.48
N ALA A 61 -15.46 -4.55 -13.87
CA ALA A 61 -15.91 -3.27 -13.34
C ALA A 61 -17.40 -3.03 -13.66
N ASN A 62 -17.83 -3.24 -14.91
CA ASN A 62 -19.24 -3.11 -15.30
C ASN A 62 -20.14 -4.12 -14.61
N SER A 63 -19.66 -5.35 -14.37
CA SER A 63 -20.44 -6.36 -13.64
C SER A 63 -20.71 -5.96 -12.19
N LEU A 64 -19.83 -5.16 -11.58
CA LEU A 64 -20.01 -4.59 -10.25
C LEU A 64 -20.86 -3.30 -10.29
N ASN A 65 -20.58 -2.41 -11.24
CA ASN A 65 -21.17 -1.07 -11.35
C ASN A 65 -22.68 -1.05 -11.64
N GLN A 66 -23.29 -2.20 -11.94
CA GLN A 66 -24.75 -2.35 -12.08
C GLN A 66 -25.49 -2.43 -10.73
N TYR A 67 -24.76 -2.54 -9.61
CA TYR A 67 -25.32 -2.66 -8.27
C TYR A 67 -24.81 -1.52 -7.38
N ASP A 68 -25.68 -1.02 -6.51
CA ASP A 68 -25.28 -0.06 -5.49
C ASP A 68 -24.23 -0.71 -4.56
N VAL A 69 -23.12 0.00 -4.31
CA VAL A 69 -22.10 -0.43 -3.34
C VAL A 69 -22.76 -0.74 -2.00
N ASN A 70 -22.31 -1.80 -1.34
CA ASN A 70 -22.87 -2.36 -0.10
C ASN A 70 -24.24 -3.07 -0.23
N SER A 71 -24.88 -3.10 -1.40
CA SER A 71 -26.07 -3.93 -1.59
C SER A 71 -25.74 -5.43 -1.53
N ASP A 72 -26.73 -6.26 -1.17
CA ASP A 72 -26.57 -7.72 -1.17
C ASP A 72 -26.15 -8.25 -2.55
N ALA A 73 -26.64 -7.62 -3.62
CA ALA A 73 -26.28 -7.95 -5.00
C ALA A 73 -24.81 -7.60 -5.30
N PHE A 74 -24.35 -6.42 -4.87
CA PHE A 74 -22.94 -6.02 -5.01
C PHE A 74 -22.00 -6.97 -4.26
N ILE A 75 -22.30 -7.26 -2.98
CA ILE A 75 -21.49 -8.17 -2.15
C ILE A 75 -21.45 -9.58 -2.76
N SER A 76 -22.60 -10.07 -3.24
CA SER A 76 -22.68 -11.37 -3.90
C SER A 76 -21.87 -11.39 -5.19
N GLN A 77 -21.94 -10.34 -6.00
CA GLN A 77 -21.17 -10.22 -7.24
C GLN A 77 -19.67 -10.14 -6.97
N TRP A 78 -19.23 -9.38 -5.96
CA TRP A 78 -17.82 -9.31 -5.56
C TRP A 78 -17.26 -10.69 -5.23
N LYS A 79 -17.98 -11.43 -4.36
CA LYS A 79 -17.62 -12.80 -3.98
C LYS A 79 -17.68 -13.76 -5.16
N TYR A 80 -18.64 -13.58 -6.06
CA TYR A 80 -18.76 -14.37 -7.28
C TYR A 80 -17.52 -14.21 -8.16
N LEU A 81 -17.08 -12.98 -8.46
CA LEU A 81 -15.87 -12.70 -9.25
C LEU A 81 -14.63 -13.37 -8.63
N ALA A 82 -14.46 -13.23 -7.32
CA ALA A 82 -13.37 -13.89 -6.60
C ALA A 82 -13.45 -15.43 -6.62
N SER A 83 -14.64 -16.01 -6.78
CA SER A 83 -14.81 -17.47 -6.88
C SER A 83 -14.58 -18.01 -8.29
N VAL A 84 -15.01 -17.28 -9.33
CA VAL A 84 -14.97 -17.77 -10.72
C VAL A 84 -13.64 -17.47 -11.39
N ASP A 85 -13.01 -16.35 -11.04
CA ASP A 85 -11.68 -15.99 -11.52
C ASP A 85 -10.89 -15.26 -10.41
N PRO A 86 -10.45 -16.00 -9.38
CA PRO A 86 -9.70 -15.43 -8.27
C PRO A 86 -8.43 -14.71 -8.73
N GLN A 87 -7.73 -15.27 -9.71
CA GLN A 87 -6.43 -14.72 -10.16
C GLN A 87 -6.62 -13.47 -11.02
N GLY A 88 -7.56 -13.48 -11.96
CA GLY A 88 -7.88 -12.30 -12.76
C GLY A 88 -8.41 -11.15 -11.91
N PHE A 89 -9.29 -11.46 -10.94
CA PHE A 89 -9.84 -10.43 -10.05
C PHE A 89 -8.82 -9.89 -9.04
N LEU A 90 -7.96 -10.76 -8.48
CA LEU A 90 -6.82 -10.32 -7.67
C LEU A 90 -5.87 -9.44 -8.48
N LYS A 91 -5.58 -9.82 -9.73
CA LYS A 91 -4.74 -9.02 -10.61
C LYS A 91 -5.33 -7.64 -10.86
N MET A 92 -6.64 -7.53 -11.07
CA MET A 92 -7.31 -6.22 -11.21
C MET A 92 -7.11 -5.34 -9.97
N GLN A 93 -7.31 -5.91 -8.77
CA GLN A 93 -7.12 -5.20 -7.51
C GLN A 93 -5.65 -4.77 -7.35
N HIS A 94 -4.71 -5.65 -7.66
CA HIS A 94 -3.28 -5.37 -7.60
C HIS A 94 -2.85 -4.27 -8.58
N ASP A 95 -3.28 -4.33 -9.84
CA ASP A 95 -2.96 -3.32 -10.85
C ASP A 95 -3.55 -1.94 -10.49
N TYR A 96 -4.75 -1.91 -9.89
CA TYR A 96 -5.34 -0.68 -9.36
C TYR A 96 -4.45 -0.08 -8.27
N ILE A 97 -4.05 -0.87 -7.27
CA ILE A 97 -3.18 -0.38 -6.19
C ILE A 97 -1.83 0.07 -6.73
N LYS A 98 -1.25 -0.69 -7.67
CA LYS A 98 -0.01 -0.30 -8.32
C LYS A 98 -0.14 1.07 -8.98
N SER A 99 -1.17 1.28 -9.79
CA SER A 99 -1.32 2.52 -10.55
C SER A 99 -1.72 3.73 -9.70
N GLU A 100 -2.67 3.54 -8.78
CA GLU A 100 -3.28 4.65 -8.04
C GLU A 100 -2.57 4.98 -6.73
N TYR A 101 -1.76 4.06 -6.20
CA TYR A 101 -1.02 4.25 -4.96
C TYR A 101 0.49 4.21 -5.22
N TYR A 102 1.05 3.07 -5.62
CA TYR A 102 2.50 2.92 -5.74
C TYR A 102 3.11 3.84 -6.81
N ASP A 103 2.60 3.81 -8.05
CA ASP A 103 3.13 4.60 -9.16
C ASP A 103 2.96 6.11 -8.90
N LYS A 104 1.88 6.53 -8.23
CA LYS A 104 1.71 7.92 -7.78
C LYS A 104 2.73 8.29 -6.71
N ALA A 105 2.95 7.42 -5.71
CA ALA A 105 3.95 7.64 -4.67
C ALA A 105 5.36 7.75 -5.27
N CYS A 106 5.74 6.83 -6.16
CA CYS A 106 7.00 6.87 -6.90
C CYS A 106 7.17 8.18 -7.67
N ARG A 107 6.12 8.66 -8.35
CA ARG A 107 6.16 9.97 -9.03
C ARG A 107 6.37 11.12 -8.05
N TYR A 108 5.72 11.12 -6.90
CA TYR A 108 5.87 12.17 -5.90
C TYR A 108 7.26 12.16 -5.25
N LEU A 109 7.80 10.98 -4.97
CA LEU A 109 9.18 10.80 -4.51
C LEU A 109 10.19 11.27 -5.55
N ALA A 110 9.98 10.93 -6.83
CA ALA A 110 10.85 11.36 -7.92
C ALA A 110 10.86 12.89 -8.10
N ASN A 111 9.72 13.55 -7.88
CA ASN A 111 9.65 15.02 -7.86
C ASN A 111 10.47 15.65 -6.71
N ASN A 112 10.81 14.87 -5.69
CA ASN A 112 11.69 15.24 -4.58
C ASN A 112 13.09 14.60 -4.70
N GLY A 113 13.44 14.10 -5.89
CA GLY A 113 14.76 13.55 -6.20
C GLY A 113 14.97 12.10 -5.81
N LEU A 114 14.03 11.42 -5.13
CA LEU A 114 14.15 10.00 -4.79
C LEU A 114 13.49 9.15 -5.88
N HIS A 115 14.31 8.48 -6.70
CA HIS A 115 13.84 7.71 -7.86
C HIS A 115 13.77 6.23 -7.52
N ALA A 116 12.57 5.71 -7.29
CA ALA A 116 12.36 4.33 -6.84
C ALA A 116 13.03 3.26 -7.73
N ASP A 117 13.15 3.51 -9.04
CA ASP A 117 13.78 2.62 -10.01
C ASP A 117 15.31 2.52 -9.88
N LYS A 118 15.93 3.39 -9.07
CA LYS A 118 17.36 3.33 -8.72
C LYS A 118 17.64 2.60 -7.42
N HIS A 119 16.61 2.16 -6.71
CA HIS A 119 16.71 1.57 -5.39
C HIS A 119 16.32 0.08 -5.41
N SER A 120 16.71 -0.62 -4.34
CA SER A 120 16.41 -2.03 -4.07
C SER A 120 14.94 -2.38 -4.23
N GLU A 121 14.69 -3.65 -4.57
CA GLU A 121 13.34 -4.20 -4.59
C GLU A 121 12.71 -4.09 -3.19
N ALA A 122 13.50 -4.29 -2.13
CA ALA A 122 13.08 -4.07 -0.75
C ALA A 122 12.56 -2.65 -0.48
N LEU A 123 13.26 -1.61 -0.94
CA LEU A 123 12.76 -0.23 -0.76
C LEU A 123 11.51 0.03 -1.60
N GLN A 124 11.42 -0.56 -2.80
CA GLN A 124 10.21 -0.48 -3.63
C GLN A 124 9.00 -1.11 -2.93
N ASP A 125 9.15 -2.27 -2.28
CA ASP A 125 8.10 -2.90 -1.48
C ASP A 125 7.73 -2.06 -0.24
N VAL A 126 8.70 -1.38 0.38
CA VAL A 126 8.40 -0.44 1.48
C VAL A 126 7.61 0.76 0.97
N ILE A 127 7.95 1.32 -0.20
CA ILE A 127 7.17 2.39 -0.84
C ILE A 127 5.73 1.93 -1.08
N TRP A 128 5.54 0.72 -1.63
CA TRP A 128 4.23 0.11 -1.83
C TRP A 128 3.43 0.07 -0.53
N SER A 129 4.02 -0.52 0.50
CA SER A 129 3.36 -0.69 1.79
C SER A 129 2.93 0.63 2.43
N ARG A 130 3.81 1.64 2.40
CA ARG A 130 3.49 2.98 2.95
C ARG A 130 2.43 3.70 2.11
N ALA A 131 2.50 3.58 0.79
CA ALA A 131 1.49 4.14 -0.10
C ALA A 131 0.11 3.53 0.16
N VAL A 132 0.00 2.21 0.34
CA VAL A 132 -1.26 1.54 0.68
C VAL A 132 -1.77 1.98 2.06
N GLN A 133 -0.89 2.03 3.06
CA GLN A 133 -1.30 2.32 4.44
C GLN A 133 -1.73 3.78 4.67
N TYR A 134 -1.02 4.75 4.08
CA TYR A 134 -1.23 6.18 4.35
C TYR A 134 -1.67 6.98 3.13
N GLY A 135 -1.84 6.33 1.98
CA GLY A 135 -2.10 6.99 0.70
C GLY A 135 -0.81 7.57 0.08
N PRO A 136 -0.79 7.72 -1.26
CA PRO A 136 0.41 8.16 -1.98
C PRO A 136 0.86 9.58 -1.60
N GLY A 137 -0.07 10.45 -1.20
CA GLY A 137 0.22 11.86 -0.89
C GLY A 137 1.10 12.05 0.34
N ASN A 138 1.03 11.13 1.32
CA ASN A 138 1.76 11.25 2.57
C ASN A 138 3.14 10.56 2.55
N VAL A 139 3.45 9.80 1.48
CA VAL A 139 4.72 9.05 1.39
C VAL A 139 5.92 9.99 1.39
N VAL A 140 5.82 11.15 0.74
CA VAL A 140 6.93 12.12 0.69
C VAL A 140 7.28 12.65 2.07
N ASP A 141 6.28 13.04 2.87
CA ASP A 141 6.50 13.58 4.21
C ASP A 141 7.12 12.52 5.14
N LEU A 142 6.60 11.28 5.08
CA LEU A 142 7.17 10.17 5.85
C LEU A 142 8.63 9.90 5.46
N PHE A 143 8.96 9.94 4.18
CA PHE A 143 10.32 9.71 3.69
C PHE A 143 11.25 10.86 4.05
N ASN A 144 10.76 12.11 4.04
CA ASN A 144 11.53 13.27 4.51
C ASN A 144 11.87 13.15 6.00
N GLU A 145 10.91 12.72 6.84
CA GLU A 145 11.19 12.43 8.24
C GLU A 145 12.20 11.28 8.38
N ALA A 146 12.04 10.21 7.59
CA ALA A 146 12.94 9.06 7.61
C ALA A 146 14.39 9.41 7.25
N LEU A 147 14.63 10.37 6.35
CA LEU A 147 15.97 10.82 5.99
C LEU A 147 16.75 11.36 7.18
N THR A 148 16.07 11.87 8.22
CA THR A 148 16.74 12.34 9.46
C THR A 148 17.43 11.21 10.24
N TYR A 149 17.06 9.96 9.98
CA TYR A 149 17.69 8.77 10.55
C TYR A 149 18.90 8.28 9.73
N VAL A 150 19.08 8.78 8.49
CA VAL A 150 20.17 8.35 7.61
C VAL A 150 21.49 9.00 8.06
N PRO A 151 22.53 8.21 8.39
CA PRO A 151 23.79 8.76 8.89
C PRO A 151 24.45 9.75 7.92
N GLY A 152 24.66 10.98 8.38
CA GLY A 152 25.33 12.04 7.61
C GLY A 152 24.47 12.70 6.55
N TYR A 153 23.17 12.36 6.47
CA TYR A 153 22.23 13.07 5.61
C TYR A 153 22.16 14.55 5.99
N THR A 154 22.13 15.40 4.97
CA THR A 154 21.79 16.81 5.08
C THR A 154 20.83 17.17 3.96
N GLU A 155 20.02 18.21 4.15
CA GLU A 155 19.08 18.71 3.13
C GLU A 155 19.77 19.17 1.83
N GLU A 156 21.09 19.33 1.83
CA GLU A 156 21.89 19.66 0.65
C GLU A 156 22.15 18.46 -0.28
N TRP A 157 21.84 17.24 0.15
CA TRP A 157 22.03 16.04 -0.66
C TRP A 157 21.14 16.07 -1.90
N ASN A 158 21.73 15.83 -3.06
CA ASN A 158 20.96 15.55 -4.26
C ASN A 158 20.59 14.06 -4.30
N LEU A 159 19.42 13.72 -3.78
CA LEU A 159 18.92 12.34 -3.71
C LEU A 159 18.90 11.63 -5.07
N SER A 160 18.81 12.36 -6.18
CA SER A 160 18.76 11.74 -7.52
C SER A 160 20.08 11.08 -7.94
N TRP A 161 21.15 11.30 -7.17
CA TRP A 161 22.48 10.72 -7.35
C TRP A 161 22.79 9.65 -6.29
N VAL A 162 21.84 9.32 -5.41
CA VAL A 162 22.02 8.35 -4.33
C VAL A 162 21.31 7.06 -4.72
N ASP A 163 22.08 5.99 -4.95
CA ASP A 163 21.60 4.67 -5.36
C ASP A 163 22.31 3.53 -4.59
N ALA A 164 23.04 3.86 -3.53
CA ALA A 164 23.78 2.89 -2.75
C ALA A 164 22.85 2.05 -1.87
N LEU A 165 22.99 0.71 -1.91
CA LEU A 165 22.21 -0.21 -1.05
C LEU A 165 22.32 0.07 0.45
N ARG A 166 23.44 0.70 0.89
CA ARG A 166 23.58 1.13 2.27
C ARG A 166 22.61 2.27 2.63
N PHE A 167 22.40 3.20 1.69
CA PHE A 167 21.40 4.25 1.86
C PHE A 167 20.01 3.65 1.98
N ASP A 168 19.67 2.67 1.13
CA ASP A 168 18.38 1.96 1.20
C ASP A 168 18.17 1.29 2.56
N TYR A 169 19.21 0.64 3.11
CA TYR A 169 19.15 0.06 4.45
C TYR A 169 18.81 1.12 5.51
N ASP A 170 19.57 2.22 5.55
CA ASP A 170 19.41 3.26 6.56
C ASP A 170 18.04 3.98 6.39
N LEU A 171 17.58 4.18 5.16
CA LEU A 171 16.29 4.77 4.85
C LEU A 171 15.12 3.84 5.23
N ILE A 172 15.19 2.53 4.94
CA ILE A 172 14.17 1.55 5.37
C ILE A 172 14.03 1.59 6.89
N VAL A 173 15.15 1.59 7.63
CA VAL A 173 15.12 1.75 9.09
C VAL A 173 14.44 3.06 9.47
N GLY A 174 14.85 4.18 8.87
CA GLY A 174 14.26 5.49 9.12
C GLY A 174 12.76 5.52 8.90
N ILE A 175 12.26 4.95 7.79
CA ILE A 175 10.83 4.94 7.45
C ILE A 175 10.03 4.26 8.55
N TYR A 176 10.43 3.07 8.99
CA TYR A 176 9.73 2.34 10.03
C TYR A 176 9.87 2.98 11.41
N GLU A 177 10.97 3.69 11.71
CA GLU A 177 11.08 4.44 12.97
C GLU A 177 10.24 5.72 12.96
N SER A 178 10.27 6.52 11.88
CA SER A 178 9.41 7.70 11.70
C SER A 178 7.93 7.32 11.77
N ASN A 179 7.56 6.20 11.15
CA ASN A 179 6.16 5.78 11.11
C ASN A 179 5.59 5.34 12.47
N LYS A 180 6.44 5.17 13.49
CA LYS A 180 6.03 4.92 14.88
C LYS A 180 5.81 6.22 15.68
N SER A 181 5.94 7.39 15.07
CA SER A 181 5.69 8.67 15.73
C SER A 181 4.19 8.95 15.89
N ASN A 182 3.87 9.93 16.74
CA ASN A 182 2.48 10.35 16.98
C ASN A 182 1.84 11.04 15.77
N GLU A 183 2.65 11.50 14.81
CA GLU A 183 2.17 12.09 13.55
C GLU A 183 1.47 11.02 12.70
N TRP A 184 2.06 9.82 12.66
CA TRP A 184 1.60 8.71 11.82
C TRP A 184 0.69 7.74 12.55
N ILE A 185 0.88 7.57 13.86
CA ILE A 185 0.05 6.71 14.70
C ILE A 185 -0.61 7.58 15.77
N SER A 186 -1.89 7.89 15.53
CA SER A 186 -2.66 8.75 16.42
C SER A 186 -2.72 8.19 17.84
N ASN A 187 -2.41 9.04 18.82
CA ASN A 187 -2.59 8.75 20.24
C ASN A 187 -4.06 8.59 20.67
N SER A 188 -5.02 8.94 19.81
CA SER A 188 -6.45 8.70 20.06
C SER A 188 -6.86 7.25 19.84
N LEU A 189 -6.03 6.45 19.16
CA LEU A 189 -6.28 5.01 18.97
C LEU A 189 -6.17 4.27 20.31
N SER A 190 -6.93 3.18 20.46
CA SER A 190 -6.83 2.33 21.64
C SER A 190 -5.42 1.74 21.79
N TYR A 191 -5.05 1.37 23.02
CA TYR A 191 -3.74 0.75 23.27
C TYR A 191 -3.50 -0.47 22.38
N ASP A 192 -4.49 -1.37 22.30
CA ASP A 192 -4.36 -2.61 21.52
C ASP A 192 -4.21 -2.34 20.02
N VAL A 193 -4.94 -1.37 19.47
CA VAL A 193 -4.79 -0.97 18.06
C VAL A 193 -3.42 -0.39 17.80
N ARG A 194 -2.95 0.55 18.63
CA ARG A 194 -1.60 1.14 18.49
C ARG A 194 -0.52 0.08 18.59
N GLN A 195 -0.63 -0.83 19.56
CA GLN A 195 0.34 -1.91 19.73
C GLN A 195 0.34 -2.85 18.54
N GLY A 196 -0.82 -3.15 17.95
CA GLY A 196 -0.92 -3.91 16.70
C GLY A 196 -0.18 -3.24 15.55
N VAL A 197 -0.35 -1.93 15.37
CA VAL A 197 0.39 -1.17 14.35
C VAL A 197 1.89 -1.18 14.63
N TYR A 198 2.33 -0.93 15.87
CA TYR A 198 3.75 -1.01 16.23
C TYR A 198 4.38 -2.37 15.93
N ASN A 199 3.69 -3.45 16.30
CA ASN A 199 4.16 -4.80 16.02
C ASN A 199 4.30 -5.03 14.51
N ARG A 200 3.32 -4.57 13.71
CA ARG A 200 3.44 -4.61 12.24
C ARG A 200 4.69 -3.85 11.76
N MET A 201 4.92 -2.63 12.25
CA MET A 201 6.10 -1.83 11.84
C MET A 201 7.41 -2.57 12.12
N ASP A 202 7.53 -3.21 13.28
CA ASP A 202 8.74 -3.93 13.64
C ASP A 202 8.91 -5.23 12.83
N SER A 203 7.84 -5.97 12.57
CA SER A 203 7.86 -7.19 11.74
C SER A 203 8.19 -6.87 10.28
N GLU A 204 7.47 -5.92 9.68
CA GLU A 204 7.62 -5.57 8.27
C GLU A 204 9.00 -4.93 7.98
N LYS A 205 9.56 -4.18 8.94
CA LYS A 205 10.96 -3.73 8.90
C LYS A 205 11.94 -4.89 8.81
N GLN A 206 11.78 -5.91 9.66
CA GLN A 206 12.67 -7.07 9.65
C GLN A 206 12.58 -7.85 8.34
N GLU A 207 11.37 -7.99 7.80
CA GLU A 207 11.11 -8.63 6.51
C GLU A 207 11.75 -7.85 5.36
N ALA A 208 11.60 -6.52 5.33
CA ALA A 208 12.22 -5.64 4.34
C ALA A 208 13.76 -5.71 4.40
N LEU A 209 14.36 -5.67 5.58
CA LEU A 209 15.81 -5.79 5.73
C LEU A 209 16.33 -7.18 5.35
N THR A 210 15.54 -8.22 5.58
CA THR A 210 15.84 -9.58 5.13
C THR A 210 15.77 -9.68 3.60
N MET A 211 14.79 -9.02 2.98
CA MET A 211 14.69 -8.90 1.52
C MET A 211 15.91 -8.19 0.95
N LEU A 212 16.27 -7.01 1.49
CA LEU A 212 17.44 -6.24 1.07
C LEU A 212 18.74 -7.05 1.18
N THR A 213 18.89 -7.83 2.27
CA THR A 213 20.08 -8.68 2.47
C THR A 213 20.21 -9.75 1.38
N LYS A 214 19.09 -10.25 0.83
CA LYS A 214 19.11 -11.22 -0.28
C LYS A 214 19.51 -10.58 -1.61
N GLU A 215 19.31 -9.28 -1.79
CA GLU A 215 19.72 -8.55 -2.99
C GLU A 215 21.23 -8.23 -3.02
N ILE A 216 21.87 -8.23 -1.85
CA ILE A 216 23.31 -8.00 -1.69
C ILE A 216 24.14 -9.27 -2.00
N ASN A 217 23.54 -10.46 -1.86
CA ASN A 217 24.21 -11.76 -1.99
C ASN A 217 24.04 -12.37 -3.38
#